data_AF-A0A3D9R3S5-F1
#
_entry.id   AF-A0A3D9R3S5-F1
#
_cell.length_a   1.000
_cell.length_b   1.000
_cell.length_c   1.000
_cell.angle_alpha   90.00
_cell.angle_beta   90.00
_cell.angle_gamma   90.00
#
_symmetry.space_group_name_H-M   'P 1'
#
loop_
_entity.id
_entity.type
_entity.pdbx_description
1 polymer ?
#
loop_
_entity_poly.entity_id
_entity_poly.type
_entity_poly.pdbx_seq_one_letter_code
_entity_poly.pdbx_strand_id
1 'polypeptide(L)' 'MIVKIIAFVAVLVCWTFYIAKSLLHKKRPKTAAVYCCLMALCIVEGALYLADVYFPFSIAPVRFFFEPIGKKLLTP' A
#
# COMPACT_ATOMS: atom_id res chain seq x y z
N MET A 1 -9.23 3.01 17.00
CA MET A 1 -8.39 2.39 15.95
C MET A 1 -9.24 1.77 14.84
N ILE A 2 -10.14 0.84 15.13
CA ILE A 2 -11.04 0.20 14.15
C ILE A 2 -11.84 1.21 13.31
N VAL A 3 -12.45 2.23 13.92
CA VAL A 3 -13.22 3.26 13.19
C VAL A 3 -12.37 4.01 12.15
N LYS A 4 -11.08 4.26 12.46
CA LYS A 4 -10.15 4.90 11.51
C LYS A 4 -9.87 3.99 10.31
N ILE A 5 -9.68 2.69 10.56
CA ILE A 5 -9.45 1.69 9.51
C ILE A 5 -10.69 1.55 8.63
N ILE A 6 -11.89 1.46 9.23
CA ILE A 6 -13.15 1.37 8.48
C ILE A 6 -13.35 2.62 7.61
N ALA A 7 -13.14 3.81 8.17
CA ALA A 7 -13.24 5.05 7.40
C ALA A 7 -12.23 5.12 6.25
N PHE A 8 -10.98 4.73 6.50
CA PHE A 8 -9.92 4.66 5.49
C PHE A 8 -10.28 3.70 4.35
N VAL A 9 -10.71 2.47 4.68
CA VAL A 9 -11.11 1.46 3.69
C VAL A 9 -12.33 1.94 2.90
N ALA A 10 -13.34 2.51 3.56
CA ALA A 10 -14.55 3.00 2.89
C ALA A 10 -14.24 4.09 1.86
N VAL A 11 -13.41 5.07 2.23
CA VAL A 11 -13.00 6.15 1.31
C VAL A 11 -12.23 5.59 0.12
N LEU A 12 -11.27 4.70 0.35
CA LEU A 12 -10.48 4.12 -0.73
C LEU A 12 -11.30 3.21 -1.65
N VAL A 13 -12.24 2.44 -1.11
CA VAL A 13 -13.14 1.60 -1.93
C VAL A 13 -14.03 2.47 -2.81
N CYS A 14 -14.63 3.54 -2.26
CA CYS A 14 -15.42 4.49 -3.05
C CYS A 14 -14.58 5.14 -4.17
N TRP A 15 -13.37 5.58 -3.86
CA TRP A 15 -12.46 6.18 -4.83
C TRP A 15 -12.04 5.19 -5.93
N THR A 16 -11.70 3.97 -5.52
CA THR A 16 -11.31 2.88 -6.44
C THR A 16 -12.47 2.53 -7.37
N PHE A 17 -13.69 2.47 -6.84
CA PHE A 17 -14.89 2.20 -7.63
C PHE A 17 -15.16 3.30 -8.67
N TYR A 18 -15.01 4.57 -8.28
CA TYR A 18 -15.17 5.70 -9.20
C TYR A 18 -14.18 5.63 -10.37
N ILE A 19 -12.90 5.37 -10.08
CA ILE A 19 -11.86 5.25 -11.11
C ILE A 19 -12.03 4.00 -11.96
N ALA A 20 -12.37 2.86 -11.35
CA ALA A 20 -12.64 1.62 -12.07
C ALA A 20 -13.81 1.82 -13.05
N LYS A 21 -14.90 2.45 -12.61
CA LYS A 21 -16.04 2.78 -13.47
C LYS A 21 -15.64 3.68 -14.65
N SER A 22 -14.78 4.68 -14.42
CA SER A 22 -14.22 5.53 -15.48
C SER A 22 -13.38 4.73 -16.50
N LEU A 23 -12.53 3.82 -16.03
CA LEU A 23 -11.72 2.94 -16.89
C LEU A 23 -12.57 1.96 -17.71
N LEU A 24 -13.64 1.42 -17.11
CA LEU A 24 -14.65 0.60 -17.77
C LEU A 24 -15.39 1.39 -18.86
N HIS A 25 -15.80 2.63 -18.58
CA HIS A 25 -16.41 3.52 -19.57
C HIS A 25 -15.50 3.79 -20.77
N LYS A 26 -14.18 3.89 -20.54
CA LYS A 26 -13.17 4.05 -21.58
C LYS A 26 -12.86 2.75 -22.35
N LYS A 27 -13.63 1.67 -22.14
CA LYS A 27 -13.43 0.34 -22.73
C LYS A 27 -12.02 -0.23 -22.48
N ARG A 28 -11.43 0.06 -21.31
CA ARG A 28 -10.12 -0.46 -20.87
C ARG A 28 -10.28 -1.46 -19.70
N PRO A 29 -10.97 -2.61 -19.89
CA PRO A 29 -11.28 -3.54 -18.79
C PRO A 29 -10.03 -4.20 -18.21
N LYS A 30 -9.01 -4.49 -19.03
CA LYS A 30 -7.73 -5.04 -18.57
C LYS A 30 -7.02 -4.09 -17.59
N THR A 31 -6.98 -2.80 -17.93
CA THR A 31 -6.39 -1.77 -17.07
C THR A 31 -7.19 -1.58 -15.78
N ALA A 32 -8.53 -1.64 -15.85
CA ALA A 32 -9.38 -1.60 -14.68
C ALA A 32 -9.11 -2.78 -13.73
N ALA A 33 -8.94 -3.99 -14.27
CA ALA A 33 -8.65 -5.19 -13.47
C ALA A 33 -7.29 -5.08 -12.75
N VAL A 34 -6.24 -4.67 -13.47
CA VAL A 34 -4.91 -4.45 -12.88
C VAL A 34 -4.95 -3.36 -11.82
N TYR A 35 -5.64 -2.25 -12.10
CA TYR A 35 -5.82 -1.16 -11.15
C TYR A 35 -6.53 -1.61 -9.87
N CYS A 36 -7.65 -2.30 -9.98
CA CYS A 36 -8.37 -2.82 -8.81
C CYS A 36 -7.52 -3.81 -8.00
N CYS A 37 -6.75 -4.68 -8.66
CA CYS A 37 -5.89 -5.64 -7.99
C CYS A 37 -4.77 -4.93 -7.20
N LEU A 38 -4.12 -3.95 -7.83
CA LEU A 38 -3.08 -3.13 -7.20
C LEU A 38 -3.65 -2.35 -6.00
N MET A 39 -4.84 -1.78 -6.16
CA MET A 39 -5.47 -0.97 -5.12
C MET A 39 -5.93 -1.83 -3.94
N ALA A 40 -6.40 -3.05 -4.18
CA ALA A 40 -6.73 -4.00 -3.13
C ALA A 40 -5.51 -4.33 -2.27
N LEU A 41 -4.35 -4.57 -2.89
CA LEU A 41 -3.09 -4.79 -2.17
C LEU A 41 -2.71 -3.58 -1.31
N CYS A 42 -2.75 -2.37 -1.88
CA CYS A 42 -2.45 -1.14 -1.13
C CYS A 42 -3.42 -0.90 0.02
N ILE A 43 -4.71 -1.19 -0.14
CA ILE A 43 -5.71 -1.05 0.93
C ILE A 43 -5.40 -2.03 2.07
N VAL A 44 -5.04 -3.27 1.76
CA VAL A 44 -4.69 -4.29 2.76
C VAL A 44 -3.42 -3.88 3.51
N GLU A 45 -2.37 -3.48 2.80
CA GLU A 45 -1.12 -3.01 3.42
C GLU A 45 -1.35 -1.76 4.29
N GLY A 46 -2.09 -0.77 3.78
CA GLY A 46 -2.40 0.45 4.52
C GLY A 46 -3.27 0.21 5.76
N ALA A 47 -4.26 -0.68 5.66
CA ALA A 47 -5.08 -1.08 6.80
C ALA A 47 -4.25 -1.81 7.87
N LEU A 48 -3.31 -2.65 7.44
CA LEU A 48 -2.46 -3.42 8.34
C LEU A 48 -1.35 -2.53 8.97
N TYR A 49 -0.88 -1.50 8.26
CA TYR A 49 -0.06 -0.42 8.83
C TYR A 49 -0.81 0.40 9.88
N LEU A 50 -2.06 0.79 9.60
CA LEU A 50 -2.93 1.51 10.55
C LEU A 50 -3.30 0.69 11.79
N ALA A 51 -3.17 -0.63 11.73
CA ALA A 51 -3.40 -1.54 12.84
C ALA A 51 -2.15 -1.71 13.74
N ASP A 52 -1.06 -0.97 13.48
CA ASP A 52 0.24 -1.12 14.17
C ASP A 52 0.78 -2.57 14.14
N VAL A 53 0.35 -3.35 13.14
CA VAL A 53 0.87 -4.70 12.94
C VAL A 53 2.27 -4.55 12.37
N TYR A 54 3.26 -4.92 13.19
CA TYR A 54 4.67 -4.78 12.88
C TYR A 54 5.03 -5.63 11.65
N PHE A 55 5.12 -5.00 10.48
CA PHE A 55 5.63 -5.67 9.28
C PHE A 55 7.15 -5.63 9.25
N PRO A 56 7.84 -6.78 9.39
CA PRO A 56 9.29 -6.82 9.20
C PRO A 56 9.72 -6.46 7.76
N PHE A 57 8.79 -6.52 6.79
CA PHE A 57 9.04 -6.14 5.39
C PHE A 57 9.28 -4.65 5.17
N SER A 58 8.71 -3.75 5.99
CA SER A 58 8.86 -2.29 5.76
C SER A 58 10.27 -1.80 6.10
N ILE A 59 10.98 -2.53 6.96
CA ILE A 59 12.33 -2.21 7.43
C ILE A 59 13.40 -3.01 6.69
N ALA A 60 13.05 -4.15 6.08
CA ALA A 60 14.00 -5.03 5.40
C ALA A 60 14.77 -4.37 4.24
N PRO A 61 14.14 -3.66 3.28
CA PRO A 61 14.89 -3.01 2.19
C PRO A 61 15.69 -1.80 2.69
N VAL A 62 15.16 -1.05 3.66
CA VAL A 62 15.85 0.09 4.28
C VAL A 62 17.08 -0.40 5.06
N ARG A 63 16.96 -1.46 5.86
CA ARG A 63 18.10 -2.10 6.53
C ARG A 63 19.12 -2.63 5.54
N PHE A 64 18.69 -3.31 4.47
CA PHE A 64 19.62 -3.84 3.47
C PHE A 64 20.45 -2.74 2.79
N PHE A 65 19.85 -1.58 2.51
CA PHE A 65 20.55 -0.47 1.86
C PHE A 65 21.40 0.37 2.84
N PHE A 66 20.93 0.57 4.07
CA PHE A 66 21.57 1.46 5.04
C PHE A 66 22.47 0.75 6.06
N GLU A 67 22.36 -0.57 6.27
CA GLU A 67 23.34 -1.35 7.06
C GLU A 67 24.78 -1.26 6.54
N PRO A 68 25.06 -1.43 5.23
CA PRO A 68 26.44 -1.38 4.74
C PRO A 68 27.04 0.03 4.86
N ILE A 69 26.22 1.08 4.75
CA ILE A 69 26.65 2.47 4.92
C ILE A 69 26.93 2.75 6.41
N GLY A 70 26.03 2.33 7.31
CA GLY A 70 26.20 2.49 8.75
C GLY A 70 27.42 1.75 9.29
N LYS A 71 27.68 0.52 8.81
CA LYS A 71 28.90 -0.23 9.18
C LYS A 71 30.18 0.47 8.74
N LYS A 72 30.20 1.11 7.57
CA LYS A 72 31.38 1.85 7.09
C LYS A 72 31.65 3.15 7.86
N LEU A 73 30.62 3.78 8.41
CA LEU A 73 30.73 5.03 9.20
C LEU A 73 31.06 4.81 10.68
N LEU A 74 30.72 3.64 11.24
CA LEU A 74 30.96 3.27 12.65
C LEU A 74 32.22 2.41 12.86
N THR A 75 32.96 2.11 11.78
CA THR A 75 34.29 1.49 11.92
C THR A 75 35.29 2.61 12.18
N PRO A 76 36.05 2.60 13.31
CA PRO A 76 37.04 3.63 13.63
C PRO A 76 38.18 3.70 12.62
#